data_AF-A0A938PAC9-F1
#
_entry.id   AF-A0A938PAC9-F1
#
_cell.length_a   1.000
_cell.length_b   1.000
_cell.length_c   1.000
_cell.angle_alpha   90.00
_cell.angle_beta   90.00
_cell.angle_gamma   90.00
#
_symmetry.space_group_name_H-M   'P 1'
#
loop_
_entity.id
_entity.type
_entity.pdbx_description
1 polymer ?
#
loop_
_entity_poly.entity_id
_entity_poly.type
_entity_poly.pdbx_seq_one_letter_code
_entity_poly.pdbx_strand_id
1 'polypeptide(L)'
;MDTQTDARHWSETLRTFMAKDFQQALTYILSLPPDQQAHAARMLFDAWARQDPEAAVQAVQRLPEAGQQAMLAVILAHWVRLRPEAALAYLASSNQFSPDFGWQIARQALQARTDGRDPLDEAGQQRILHSVFSWLNHSTLTEAAYDRAIAQTMGILAQDRIEDAVAVLLRYADSGRMSTITDPTVFEQMATATKILGVVSGLRDYAAAVEWGRALPANSAAQAYFLSNVAYGQANQGLFPDISWLGDMEPGVARVRVIAATALGLLNASGETSLGSQVRRQLDGDQFDPDGIARILRQSSLPDAEKAALLTEIAGAL
;
A
#
# COMPACT_ATOMS: atom_id res chain seq x y z
N MET A 1 -18.65 -15.01 -50.48
CA MET A 1 -19.46 -15.49 -49.35
C MET A 1 -19.72 -14.31 -48.42
N ASP A 2 -20.94 -14.20 -47.92
CA ASP A 2 -21.36 -13.12 -47.04
C ASP A 2 -20.81 -13.37 -45.63
N THR A 3 -19.77 -12.62 -45.26
CA THR A 3 -19.02 -12.77 -44.01
C THR A 3 -19.90 -12.62 -42.76
N GLN A 4 -21.02 -11.91 -42.88
CA GLN A 4 -21.96 -11.72 -41.77
C GLN A 4 -22.81 -12.96 -41.49
N THR A 5 -23.16 -13.71 -42.55
CA THR A 5 -23.88 -14.98 -42.44
C THR A 5 -22.98 -16.08 -41.86
N ASP A 6 -21.70 -16.09 -42.23
CA ASP A 6 -20.71 -17.02 -41.68
C ASP A 6 -20.46 -16.76 -40.18
N ALA A 7 -20.42 -15.48 -39.76
CA ALA A 7 -20.23 -15.10 -38.36
C ALA A 7 -21.34 -15.58 -37.41
N ARG A 8 -22.59 -15.54 -37.87
CA ARG A 8 -23.73 -16.05 -37.10
C ARG A 8 -23.69 -17.57 -36.98
N HIS A 9 -23.31 -18.28 -38.03
CA HIS A 9 -23.28 -19.74 -38.02
C HIS A 9 -22.25 -20.32 -37.05
N TRP A 10 -21.01 -19.82 -37.08
CA TRP A 10 -19.99 -20.37 -36.18
C TRP A 10 -20.26 -19.99 -34.72
N SER A 11 -20.84 -18.82 -34.44
CA SER A 11 -21.15 -18.40 -33.06
C SER A 11 -22.28 -19.22 -32.42
N GLU A 12 -23.30 -19.61 -33.18
CA GLU A 12 -24.37 -20.53 -32.73
C GLU A 12 -23.81 -21.92 -32.42
N THR A 13 -22.95 -22.42 -33.31
CA THR A 13 -22.24 -23.70 -33.14
C THR A 13 -21.37 -23.66 -31.89
N LEU A 14 -20.62 -22.58 -31.69
CA LEU A 14 -19.75 -22.39 -30.55
C LEU A 14 -20.55 -22.39 -29.23
N ARG A 15 -21.71 -21.72 -29.17
CA ARG A 15 -22.58 -21.77 -27.99
C ARG A 15 -23.03 -23.19 -27.65
N THR A 16 -23.36 -23.97 -28.68
CA THR A 16 -23.76 -25.38 -28.51
C THR A 16 -22.62 -26.22 -27.92
N PHE A 17 -21.39 -26.01 -28.38
CA PHE A 17 -20.22 -26.69 -27.81
C PHE A 17 -19.92 -26.21 -26.40
N MET A 18 -19.93 -24.89 -26.13
CA MET A 18 -19.67 -24.35 -24.78
C MET A 18 -20.68 -24.87 -23.73
N ALA A 19 -21.92 -25.18 -24.13
CA ALA A 19 -22.91 -25.78 -23.24
C ALA A 19 -22.63 -27.25 -22.88
N LYS A 20 -21.77 -27.94 -23.63
CA LYS A 20 -21.49 -29.38 -23.48
C LYS A 20 -20.05 -29.66 -23.07
N ASP A 21 -19.09 -29.07 -23.78
CA ASP A 21 -17.67 -29.36 -23.68
C ASP A 21 -16.82 -28.20 -24.24
N PHE A 22 -16.15 -27.46 -23.34
CA PHE A 22 -15.25 -26.37 -23.73
C PHE A 22 -14.02 -26.83 -24.53
N GLN A 23 -13.59 -28.09 -24.39
CA GLN A 23 -12.47 -28.64 -25.17
C GLN A 23 -12.87 -28.81 -26.63
N GLN A 24 -14.07 -29.32 -26.89
CA GLN A 24 -14.62 -29.40 -28.26
C GLN A 24 -14.78 -28.02 -28.87
N ALA A 25 -15.27 -27.04 -28.08
CA ALA A 25 -15.36 -25.66 -28.52
C ALA A 25 -13.99 -25.10 -28.94
N LEU A 26 -12.93 -25.36 -28.16
CA LEU A 26 -11.57 -24.95 -28.49
C LEU A 26 -11.05 -25.61 -29.77
N THR A 27 -11.25 -26.93 -29.93
CA THR A 27 -10.87 -27.64 -31.16
C THR A 27 -11.57 -27.06 -32.38
N TYR A 28 -12.86 -26.73 -32.26
CA TYR A 28 -13.60 -26.08 -33.34
C TYR A 28 -13.04 -24.70 -33.68
N ILE A 29 -12.71 -23.88 -32.68
CA ILE A 29 -12.10 -22.56 -32.90
C ILE A 29 -10.78 -22.66 -33.66
N LEU A 30 -9.92 -23.62 -33.31
CA LEU A 30 -8.65 -23.82 -33.99
C LEU A 30 -8.80 -24.26 -35.46
N SER A 31 -9.98 -24.75 -35.85
CA SER A 31 -10.32 -25.08 -37.23
C SER A 31 -10.86 -23.90 -38.05
N LEU A 32 -11.23 -22.79 -37.39
CA LEU A 32 -11.76 -21.60 -38.07
C LEU A 32 -10.66 -20.84 -38.83
N PRO A 33 -11.02 -20.05 -39.85
CA PRO A 33 -10.12 -19.09 -40.48
C PRO A 33 -9.45 -18.15 -39.45
N PRO A 34 -8.16 -17.78 -39.62
CA PRO A 34 -7.42 -16.98 -38.64
C PRO A 34 -8.09 -15.66 -38.21
N ASP A 35 -8.80 -15.00 -39.12
CA ASP A 35 -9.55 -13.76 -38.86
C ASP A 35 -10.75 -13.95 -37.92
N GLN A 36 -11.25 -15.18 -37.80
CA GLN A 36 -12.39 -15.54 -36.94
C GLN A 36 -11.95 -16.09 -35.58
N GLN A 37 -10.75 -16.68 -35.50
CA GLN A 37 -10.26 -17.35 -34.30
C GLN A 37 -10.21 -16.43 -33.08
N ALA A 38 -9.73 -15.19 -33.23
CA ALA A 38 -9.58 -14.27 -32.11
C ALA A 38 -10.92 -13.91 -31.45
N HIS A 39 -11.96 -13.67 -32.25
CA HIS A 39 -13.29 -13.35 -31.73
C HIS A 39 -13.93 -14.57 -31.06
N ALA A 40 -13.83 -15.73 -31.70
CA ALA A 40 -14.38 -16.99 -31.18
C ALA A 40 -13.66 -17.43 -29.89
N ALA A 41 -12.33 -17.33 -29.84
CA ALA A 41 -11.53 -17.59 -28.63
C ALA A 41 -11.95 -16.67 -27.49
N ARG A 42 -12.14 -15.38 -27.75
CA ARG A 42 -12.60 -14.44 -26.72
C ARG A 42 -13.96 -14.85 -26.14
N MET A 43 -14.91 -15.25 -26.99
CA MET A 43 -16.21 -15.74 -26.53
C MET A 43 -16.09 -16.99 -25.67
N LEU A 44 -15.26 -17.95 -26.10
CA LEU A 44 -15.00 -19.19 -25.37
C LEU A 44 -14.40 -18.91 -24.00
N PHE A 45 -13.27 -18.20 -23.95
CA PHE A 45 -12.55 -17.97 -22.70
C PHE A 45 -13.30 -17.02 -21.76
N ASP A 46 -14.14 -16.11 -22.27
CA ASP A 46 -15.07 -15.34 -21.43
C ASP A 46 -16.08 -16.24 -20.71
N ALA A 47 -16.66 -17.22 -21.41
CA ALA A 47 -17.60 -18.16 -20.82
C ALA A 47 -16.90 -19.15 -19.88
N TRP A 48 -15.78 -19.72 -20.31
CA TRP A 48 -15.03 -20.72 -19.56
C TRP A 48 -14.47 -20.12 -18.27
N ALA A 49 -13.89 -18.92 -18.31
CA ALA A 49 -13.34 -18.27 -17.11
C ALA A 49 -14.38 -17.97 -16.03
N ARG A 50 -15.66 -17.81 -16.41
CA ARG A 50 -16.75 -17.64 -15.45
C ARG A 50 -17.10 -18.93 -14.70
N GLN A 51 -16.80 -20.09 -15.29
CA GLN A 51 -17.13 -21.40 -14.75
C GLN A 51 -15.92 -22.08 -14.09
N ASP A 52 -14.78 -22.09 -14.79
CA ASP A 52 -13.54 -22.74 -14.36
C ASP A 52 -12.32 -21.97 -14.92
N PRO A 53 -11.90 -20.88 -14.25
CA PRO A 53 -10.77 -20.07 -14.68
C PRO A 53 -9.44 -20.83 -14.65
N GLU A 54 -9.23 -21.78 -13.72
CA GLU A 54 -8.02 -22.60 -13.70
C GLU A 54 -7.89 -23.47 -14.95
N ALA A 55 -8.97 -24.18 -15.33
CA ALA A 55 -8.98 -24.98 -16.56
C ALA A 55 -8.86 -24.08 -17.81
N ALA A 56 -9.50 -22.91 -17.80
CA ALA A 56 -9.39 -21.95 -18.88
C ALA A 56 -7.93 -21.49 -19.08
N VAL A 57 -7.20 -21.17 -18.00
CA VAL A 57 -5.79 -20.80 -18.07
C VAL A 57 -4.93 -21.91 -18.68
N GLN A 58 -5.13 -23.17 -18.25
CA GLN A 58 -4.39 -24.29 -18.83
C GLN A 58 -4.70 -24.46 -20.32
N ALA A 59 -5.95 -24.24 -20.72
CA ALA A 59 -6.37 -24.36 -22.10
C ALA A 59 -5.82 -23.26 -23.01
N VAL A 60 -5.50 -22.06 -22.48
CA VAL A 60 -4.89 -20.98 -23.30
C VAL A 60 -3.57 -21.40 -23.91
N GLN A 61 -2.79 -22.26 -23.26
CA GLN A 61 -1.51 -22.74 -23.77
C GLN A 61 -1.63 -23.49 -25.11
N ARG A 62 -2.84 -23.91 -25.49
CA ARG A 62 -3.14 -24.56 -26.78
C ARG A 62 -3.39 -23.59 -27.93
N LEU A 63 -3.59 -22.30 -27.64
CA LEU A 63 -3.71 -21.27 -28.66
C LEU A 63 -2.34 -20.94 -29.26
N PRO A 64 -2.30 -20.41 -30.50
CA PRO A 64 -1.09 -19.77 -31.02
C PRO A 64 -0.62 -18.64 -30.09
N GLU A 65 0.70 -18.52 -29.93
CA GLU A 65 1.35 -17.58 -28.99
C GLU A 65 0.80 -16.15 -29.09
N ALA A 66 0.57 -15.66 -30.32
CA ALA A 66 0.03 -14.33 -30.59
C ALA A 66 -1.35 -14.05 -29.93
N GLY A 67 -2.14 -15.08 -29.62
CA GLY A 67 -3.46 -14.96 -28.98
C GLY A 67 -3.45 -15.23 -27.47
N GLN A 68 -2.39 -15.80 -26.91
CA GLN A 68 -2.38 -16.30 -25.54
C GLN A 68 -2.51 -15.18 -24.51
N GLN A 69 -1.71 -14.11 -24.65
CA GLN A 69 -1.72 -13.00 -23.70
C GLN A 69 -3.09 -12.30 -23.64
N ALA A 70 -3.74 -12.10 -24.79
CA ALA A 70 -5.06 -11.50 -24.85
C ALA A 70 -6.12 -12.36 -24.15
N MET A 71 -6.05 -13.68 -24.27
CA MET A 71 -6.99 -14.59 -23.61
C MET A 71 -6.71 -14.73 -22.11
N LEU A 72 -5.43 -14.77 -21.70
CA LEU A 72 -5.06 -14.72 -20.28
C LEU A 72 -5.61 -13.45 -19.60
N ALA A 73 -5.57 -12.29 -20.28
CA ALA A 73 -6.18 -11.07 -19.78
C ALA A 73 -7.69 -11.19 -19.55
N VAL A 74 -8.42 -11.80 -20.49
CA VAL A 74 -9.85 -12.06 -20.35
C VAL A 74 -10.13 -12.98 -19.17
N ILE A 75 -9.37 -14.07 -19.05
CA ILE A 75 -9.55 -15.06 -17.99
C ILE A 75 -9.26 -14.45 -16.62
N LEU A 76 -8.13 -13.76 -16.48
CA LEU A 76 -7.72 -13.16 -15.21
C LEU A 76 -8.67 -12.07 -14.74
N ALA A 77 -9.25 -11.28 -15.67
CA ALA A 77 -10.26 -10.28 -15.32
C ALA A 77 -11.53 -10.91 -14.73
N HIS A 78 -11.94 -12.11 -15.17
CA HIS A 78 -13.04 -12.86 -14.56
C HIS A 78 -12.62 -13.57 -13.28
N TRP A 79 -11.45 -14.20 -13.30
CA TRP A 79 -10.92 -14.93 -12.16
C TRP A 79 -10.76 -14.03 -10.95
N VAL A 80 -10.25 -12.81 -11.13
CA VAL A 80 -10.14 -11.83 -10.07
C VAL A 80 -11.48 -11.46 -9.44
N ARG A 81 -12.55 -11.37 -10.23
CA ARG A 81 -13.89 -11.04 -9.71
C ARG A 81 -14.50 -12.20 -8.92
N LEU A 82 -14.18 -13.43 -9.29
CA LEU A 82 -14.75 -14.63 -8.67
C LEU A 82 -13.93 -15.12 -7.48
N ARG A 83 -12.59 -15.13 -7.61
CA ARG A 83 -11.62 -15.67 -6.67
C ARG A 83 -10.31 -14.85 -6.73
N PRO A 84 -10.30 -13.62 -6.18
CA PRO A 84 -9.17 -12.69 -6.27
C PRO A 84 -7.88 -13.29 -5.68
N GLU A 85 -7.97 -14.01 -4.57
CA GLU A 85 -6.80 -14.65 -3.92
C GLU A 85 -6.12 -15.67 -4.84
N ALA A 86 -6.90 -16.53 -5.51
CA ALA A 86 -6.39 -17.54 -6.42
C ALA A 86 -5.79 -16.92 -7.69
N ALA A 87 -6.45 -15.90 -8.25
CA ALA A 87 -5.95 -15.19 -9.42
C ALA A 87 -4.62 -14.47 -9.13
N LEU A 88 -4.48 -13.84 -7.97
CA LEU A 88 -3.25 -13.19 -7.53
C LEU A 88 -2.15 -14.21 -7.24
N ALA A 89 -2.46 -15.35 -6.62
CA ALA A 89 -1.50 -16.43 -6.41
C ALA A 89 -0.96 -16.96 -7.74
N TYR A 90 -1.83 -17.13 -8.73
CA TYR A 90 -1.41 -17.52 -10.08
C TYR A 90 -0.48 -16.47 -10.71
N LEU A 91 -0.81 -15.18 -10.64
CA LEU A 91 0.05 -14.09 -11.10
C LEU A 91 1.42 -14.09 -10.41
N ALA A 92 1.46 -14.28 -9.08
CA ALA A 92 2.68 -14.37 -8.27
C ALA A 92 3.59 -15.52 -8.72
N SER A 93 3.00 -16.67 -9.08
CA SER A 93 3.75 -17.84 -9.53
C SER A 93 4.24 -17.77 -10.97
N SER A 94 3.72 -16.83 -11.76
CA SER A 94 3.86 -16.83 -13.21
C SER A 94 4.83 -15.75 -13.69
N ASN A 95 5.94 -16.17 -14.31
CA ASN A 95 6.92 -15.29 -14.93
C ASN A 95 6.52 -14.76 -16.32
N GLN A 96 5.38 -15.21 -16.87
CA GLN A 96 4.96 -14.86 -18.24
C GLN A 96 4.28 -13.48 -18.35
N PHE A 97 4.04 -12.81 -17.23
CA PHE A 97 3.32 -11.54 -17.17
C PHE A 97 4.26 -10.38 -16.96
N SER A 98 4.01 -9.29 -17.68
CA SER A 98 4.69 -8.05 -17.34
C SER A 98 4.23 -7.55 -15.97
N PRO A 99 5.14 -6.95 -15.19
CA PRO A 99 4.84 -5.88 -14.25
C PRO A 99 3.49 -5.18 -14.37
N ASP A 100 3.34 -4.35 -15.40
CA ASP A 100 2.18 -3.47 -15.53
C ASP A 100 0.88 -4.26 -15.67
N PHE A 101 0.93 -5.41 -16.34
CA PHE A 101 -0.23 -6.28 -16.49
C PHE A 101 -0.64 -6.91 -15.14
N GLY A 102 0.31 -7.47 -14.39
CA GLY A 102 0.01 -8.02 -13.06
C GLY A 102 -0.58 -6.96 -12.13
N TRP A 103 -0.08 -5.73 -12.22
CA TRP A 103 -0.62 -4.59 -11.48
C TRP A 103 -2.05 -4.20 -11.90
N GLN A 104 -2.35 -4.16 -13.21
CA GLN A 104 -3.72 -3.89 -13.68
C GLN A 104 -4.74 -4.90 -13.12
N ILE A 105 -4.36 -6.18 -13.07
CA ILE A 105 -5.20 -7.24 -12.53
C ILE A 105 -5.35 -7.11 -11.00
N ALA A 106 -4.26 -6.82 -10.29
CA ALA A 106 -4.29 -6.56 -8.85
C ALA A 106 -5.18 -5.37 -8.49
N ARG A 107 -5.09 -4.28 -9.26
CA ARG A 107 -5.96 -3.12 -9.11
C ARG A 107 -7.43 -3.48 -9.32
N GLN A 108 -7.75 -4.29 -10.34
CA GLN A 108 -9.13 -4.76 -10.54
C GLN A 108 -9.62 -5.60 -9.36
N ALA A 109 -8.76 -6.39 -8.72
CA ALA A 109 -9.09 -7.17 -7.53
C ALA A 109 -9.43 -6.26 -6.35
N LEU A 110 -8.64 -5.21 -6.17
CA LEU A 110 -8.88 -4.20 -5.13
C LEU A 110 -10.16 -3.38 -5.43
N GLN A 111 -10.40 -2.99 -6.68
CA GLN A 111 -11.59 -2.20 -7.07
C GLN A 111 -12.89 -3.01 -7.01
N ALA A 112 -12.88 -4.27 -7.44
CA ALA A 112 -14.07 -5.14 -7.35
C ALA A 112 -14.59 -5.26 -5.90
N ARG A 113 -13.71 -5.07 -4.91
CA ARG A 113 -14.01 -5.06 -3.48
C ARG A 113 -14.57 -3.71 -3.00
N THR A 114 -14.06 -2.58 -3.47
CA THR A 114 -14.56 -1.24 -3.05
C THR A 114 -16.00 -1.01 -3.49
N ASP A 115 -16.44 -1.65 -4.58
CA ASP A 115 -17.81 -1.53 -5.10
C ASP A 115 -18.87 -2.31 -4.28
N GLY A 116 -18.50 -2.94 -3.15
CA GLY A 116 -19.43 -3.49 -2.16
C GLY A 116 -20.22 -4.73 -2.59
N ARG A 117 -19.82 -5.42 -3.67
CA ARG A 117 -20.55 -6.58 -4.20
C ARG A 117 -20.26 -7.90 -3.47
N ASP A 118 -19.21 -7.95 -2.65
CA ASP A 118 -18.92 -9.08 -1.76
C ASP A 118 -17.94 -8.63 -0.65
N PRO A 119 -18.41 -8.32 0.58
CA PRO A 119 -17.53 -7.91 1.65
C PRO A 119 -16.77 -9.13 2.18
N LEU A 120 -15.57 -9.35 1.66
CA LEU A 120 -14.60 -10.24 2.32
C LEU A 120 -14.39 -9.76 3.76
N ASP A 121 -14.35 -10.71 4.70
CA ASP A 121 -13.93 -10.43 6.06
C ASP A 121 -12.49 -9.86 6.08
N GLU A 122 -12.11 -9.25 7.20
CA GLU A 122 -10.78 -8.65 7.37
C GLU A 122 -9.63 -9.61 7.02
N ALA A 123 -9.84 -10.92 7.24
CA ALA A 123 -8.86 -11.94 6.87
C ALA A 123 -8.69 -12.08 5.36
N GLY A 124 -9.76 -12.08 4.57
CA GLY A 124 -9.68 -12.09 3.09
C GLY A 124 -9.02 -10.83 2.52
N GLN A 125 -9.24 -9.70 3.18
CA GLN A 125 -8.62 -8.43 2.82
C GLN A 125 -7.10 -8.48 3.02
N GLN A 126 -6.66 -8.96 4.18
CA GLN A 126 -5.24 -9.17 4.49
C GLN A 126 -4.60 -10.18 3.53
N ARG A 127 -5.30 -11.26 3.16
CA ARG A 127 -4.79 -12.25 2.19
C ARG A 127 -4.57 -11.65 0.80
N ILE A 128 -5.51 -10.85 0.29
CA ILE A 128 -5.35 -10.18 -1.01
C ILE A 128 -4.16 -9.23 -0.99
N LEU A 129 -4.06 -8.39 0.03
CA LEU A 129 -2.93 -7.47 0.17
C LEU A 129 -1.62 -8.23 0.25
N HIS A 130 -1.55 -9.26 1.09
CA HIS A 130 -0.39 -10.13 1.18
C HIS A 130 -0.01 -10.73 -0.18
N SER A 131 -0.97 -11.18 -0.98
CA SER A 131 -0.72 -11.70 -2.32
C SER A 131 -0.21 -10.63 -3.29
N VAL A 132 -0.77 -9.41 -3.26
CA VAL A 132 -0.26 -8.27 -4.05
C VAL A 132 1.18 -7.95 -3.66
N PHE A 133 1.50 -7.90 -2.37
CA PHE A 133 2.87 -7.64 -1.89
C PHE A 133 3.83 -8.76 -2.21
N SER A 134 3.39 -10.01 -2.04
CA SER A 134 4.18 -11.17 -2.43
C SER A 134 4.51 -11.10 -3.91
N TRP A 135 3.54 -10.80 -4.78
CA TRP A 135 3.79 -10.59 -6.20
C TRP A 135 4.76 -9.42 -6.45
N LEU A 136 4.55 -8.25 -5.85
CA LEU A 136 5.46 -7.11 -5.99
C LEU A 136 6.90 -7.46 -5.60
N ASN A 137 7.09 -8.16 -4.47
CA ASN A 137 8.42 -8.53 -3.98
C ASN A 137 9.12 -9.59 -4.82
N HIS A 138 8.39 -10.50 -5.46
CA HIS A 138 8.96 -11.55 -6.30
C HIS A 138 9.04 -11.15 -7.78
N SER A 139 8.37 -10.08 -8.19
CA SER A 139 8.42 -9.58 -9.56
C SER A 139 9.76 -8.93 -9.87
N THR A 140 10.22 -9.07 -11.11
CA THR A 140 11.41 -8.36 -11.64
C THR A 140 11.04 -6.93 -12.06
N LEU A 141 10.21 -6.25 -11.26
CA LEU A 141 9.80 -4.86 -11.49
C LEU A 141 11.03 -3.96 -11.55
N THR A 142 11.03 -3.00 -12.48
CA THR A 142 11.93 -1.85 -12.36
C THR A 142 11.53 -1.04 -11.14
N GLU A 143 12.48 -0.35 -10.53
CA GLU A 143 12.27 0.50 -9.35
C GLU A 143 11.09 1.48 -9.55
N ALA A 144 11.07 2.20 -10.68
CA ALA A 144 9.99 3.13 -11.02
C ALA A 144 8.61 2.44 -11.25
N ALA A 145 8.58 1.16 -11.64
CA ALA A 145 7.32 0.42 -11.76
C ALA A 145 6.84 -0.09 -10.40
N TYR A 146 7.78 -0.49 -9.54
CA TYR A 146 7.52 -0.87 -8.16
C TYR A 146 6.97 0.31 -7.34
N ASP A 147 7.61 1.48 -7.43
CA ASP A 147 7.18 2.71 -6.73
C ASP A 147 5.77 3.14 -7.15
N ARG A 148 5.47 3.11 -8.46
CA ARG A 148 4.12 3.41 -8.97
C ARG A 148 3.07 2.42 -8.47
N ALA A 149 3.42 1.14 -8.37
CA ALA A 149 2.49 0.12 -7.87
C ALA A 149 2.22 0.31 -6.36
N ILE A 150 3.24 0.67 -5.57
CA ILE A 150 3.05 1.04 -4.16
C ILE A 150 2.19 2.30 -4.05
N ALA A 151 2.53 3.37 -4.75
CA ALA A 151 1.79 4.63 -4.70
C ALA A 151 0.30 4.44 -5.01
N GLN A 152 -0.01 3.64 -6.03
CA GLN A 152 -1.39 3.36 -6.39
C GLN A 152 -2.08 2.41 -5.41
N THR A 153 -1.38 1.42 -4.84
CA THR A 153 -1.91 0.59 -3.76
C THR A 153 -2.25 1.44 -2.54
N MET A 154 -1.36 2.36 -2.17
CA MET A 154 -1.54 3.30 -1.08
C MET A 154 -2.71 4.25 -1.34
N GLY A 155 -2.87 4.76 -2.56
CA GLY A 155 -4.01 5.59 -2.93
C GLY A 155 -5.35 4.86 -2.81
N ILE A 156 -5.41 3.57 -3.18
CA ILE A 156 -6.62 2.75 -3.03
C ILE A 156 -6.90 2.47 -1.54
N LEU A 157 -5.88 2.13 -0.76
CA LEU A 157 -6.04 1.82 0.66
C LEU A 157 -6.32 3.07 1.51
N ALA A 158 -5.77 4.22 1.15
CA ALA A 158 -6.01 5.49 1.83
C ALA A 158 -7.46 5.99 1.65
N GLN A 159 -8.17 5.55 0.61
CA GLN A 159 -9.58 5.90 0.41
C GLN A 159 -10.51 5.20 1.40
N ASP A 160 -10.21 3.94 1.78
CA ASP A 160 -11.16 3.12 2.55
C ASP A 160 -10.61 2.53 3.87
N ARG A 161 -9.31 2.20 3.97
CA ARG A 161 -8.70 1.52 5.14
C ARG A 161 -7.21 1.83 5.32
N ILE A 162 -6.90 2.87 6.09
CA ILE A 162 -5.55 3.37 6.36
C ILE A 162 -4.62 2.36 7.09
N GLU A 163 -5.18 1.42 7.86
CA GLU A 163 -4.44 0.35 8.55
C GLU A 163 -3.71 -0.60 7.61
N ASP A 164 -4.36 -0.92 6.50
CA ASP A 164 -3.81 -1.80 5.49
C ASP A 164 -2.66 -1.11 4.77
N ALA A 165 -2.82 0.17 4.42
CA ALA A 165 -1.79 1.04 3.84
C ALA A 165 -0.52 1.12 4.73
N VAL A 166 -0.69 1.10 6.04
CA VAL A 166 0.42 1.11 6.98
C VAL A 166 1.22 -0.19 6.98
N ALA A 167 0.54 -1.34 6.92
CA ALA A 167 1.22 -2.64 6.84
C ALA A 167 2.00 -2.81 5.52
N VAL A 168 1.59 -2.10 4.47
CA VAL A 168 2.35 -1.95 3.22
C VAL A 168 3.66 -1.21 3.46
N LEU A 169 3.57 -0.02 4.06
CA LEU A 169 4.71 0.85 4.29
C LEU A 169 5.74 0.22 5.23
N LEU A 170 5.30 -0.48 6.26
CA LEU A 170 6.19 -1.20 7.18
C LEU A 170 6.98 -2.32 6.47
N ARG A 171 6.31 -3.12 5.64
CA ARG A 171 7.00 -4.17 4.86
C ARG A 171 7.94 -3.59 3.82
N TYR A 172 7.61 -2.43 3.25
CA TYR A 172 8.49 -1.71 2.34
C TYR A 172 9.71 -1.13 3.07
N ALA A 173 9.52 -0.57 4.26
CA ALA A 173 10.59 -0.11 5.16
C ALA A 173 11.54 -1.24 5.55
N ASP A 174 11.00 -2.39 5.95
CA ASP A 174 11.79 -3.58 6.32
C ASP A 174 12.61 -4.15 5.15
N SER A 175 12.23 -3.84 3.89
CA SER A 175 12.98 -4.25 2.71
C SER A 175 14.23 -3.40 2.43
N GLY A 176 14.45 -2.33 3.21
CA GLY A 176 15.57 -1.41 3.03
C GLY A 176 15.45 -0.48 1.81
N ARG A 177 14.28 -0.45 1.16
CA ARG A 177 14.01 0.34 -0.05
C ARG A 177 13.35 1.69 0.22
N MET A 178 13.19 2.10 1.49
CA MET A 178 12.55 3.38 1.81
C MET A 178 13.29 4.61 1.26
N SER A 179 14.61 4.52 1.05
CA SER A 179 15.43 5.61 0.51
C SER A 179 15.21 5.87 -0.99
N THR A 180 14.46 5.01 -1.69
CA THR A 180 14.26 5.11 -3.15
C THR A 180 13.00 5.91 -3.52
N ILE A 181 12.09 6.14 -2.57
CA ILE A 181 10.88 6.93 -2.81
C ILE A 181 11.29 8.39 -3.00
N THR A 182 11.07 8.92 -4.20
CA THR A 182 11.36 10.33 -4.54
C THR A 182 10.10 11.14 -4.88
N ASP A 183 8.93 10.50 -4.96
CA ASP A 183 7.67 11.13 -5.34
C ASP A 183 7.00 11.88 -4.15
N PRO A 184 6.92 13.23 -4.17
CA PRO A 184 6.32 14.06 -3.12
C PRO A 184 4.87 13.68 -2.75
N THR A 185 4.12 13.14 -3.70
CA THR A 185 2.72 12.75 -3.53
C THR A 185 2.61 11.49 -2.67
N VAL A 186 3.56 10.57 -2.83
CA VAL A 186 3.70 9.38 -1.98
C VAL A 186 4.08 9.82 -0.56
N PHE A 187 4.94 10.83 -0.43
CA PHE A 187 5.29 11.40 0.88
C PHE A 187 4.10 12.03 1.62
N GLU A 188 3.21 12.74 0.93
CA GLU A 188 2.03 13.36 1.53
C GLU A 188 1.00 12.29 1.97
N GLN A 189 0.83 11.24 1.15
CA GLN A 189 0.00 10.08 1.48
C GLN A 189 0.59 9.25 2.63
N MET A 190 1.92 9.09 2.67
CA MET A 190 2.63 8.46 3.78
C MET A 190 2.48 9.26 5.06
N ALA A 191 2.71 10.57 5.04
CA ALA A 191 2.52 11.44 6.21
C ALA A 191 1.08 11.36 6.74
N THR A 192 0.10 11.21 5.85
CA THR A 192 -1.30 10.98 6.20
C THR A 192 -1.53 9.60 6.83
N ALA A 193 -0.88 8.56 6.33
CA ALA A 193 -0.91 7.23 6.95
C ALA A 193 -0.21 7.21 8.34
N THR A 194 0.90 7.92 8.49
CA THR A 194 1.62 8.08 9.78
C THR A 194 0.80 8.87 10.80
N LYS A 195 -0.02 9.83 10.34
CA LYS A 195 -0.93 10.63 11.18
C LYS A 195 -1.96 9.77 11.91
N ILE A 196 -2.25 8.56 11.42
CA ILE A 196 -3.39 7.75 11.87
C ILE A 196 -2.98 6.58 12.78
N LEU A 197 -1.73 6.08 12.76
CA LEU A 197 -1.51 4.70 13.24
C LEU A 197 -0.32 4.33 14.12
N GLY A 198 0.42 5.24 14.76
CA GLY A 198 1.36 4.82 15.82
C GLY A 198 2.43 3.79 15.38
N VAL A 199 2.64 3.66 14.07
CA VAL A 199 3.51 2.71 13.35
C VAL A 199 4.95 2.79 13.83
N VAL A 200 5.31 3.97 14.32
CA VAL A 200 6.63 4.25 14.83
C VAL A 200 6.95 3.49 16.12
N SER A 201 5.94 3.06 16.89
CA SER A 201 6.17 2.24 18.08
C SER A 201 6.76 0.86 17.79
N GLY A 202 6.78 0.42 16.53
CA GLY A 202 7.40 -0.84 16.09
C GLY A 202 8.72 -0.68 15.33
N LEU A 203 9.19 0.55 15.09
CA LEU A 203 10.46 0.76 14.40
C LEU A 203 11.62 0.25 15.25
N ARG A 204 12.45 -0.61 14.66
CA ARG A 204 13.68 -1.11 15.29
C ARG A 204 14.87 -0.17 15.11
N ASP A 205 14.80 0.73 14.12
CA ASP A 205 15.87 1.66 13.77
C ASP A 205 15.34 3.11 13.73
N TYR A 206 15.29 3.73 14.90
CA TYR A 206 14.90 5.14 15.03
C TYR A 206 15.89 6.10 14.36
N ALA A 207 17.18 5.74 14.28
CA ALA A 207 18.19 6.59 13.67
C ALA A 207 17.96 6.70 12.15
N ALA A 208 17.74 5.57 11.47
CA ALA A 208 17.38 5.56 10.05
C ALA A 208 16.07 6.32 9.79
N ALA A 209 15.10 6.22 10.70
CA ALA A 209 13.86 6.98 10.60
C ALA A 209 14.10 8.49 10.72
N VAL A 210 14.88 8.95 11.71
CA VAL A 210 15.25 10.36 11.86
C VAL A 210 15.96 10.89 10.61
N GLU A 211 16.94 10.17 10.08
CA GLU A 211 17.66 10.56 8.85
C GLU A 211 16.73 10.67 7.65
N TRP A 212 15.78 9.74 7.51
CA TRP A 212 14.76 9.83 6.46
C TRP A 212 13.85 11.04 6.65
N GLY A 213 13.40 11.31 7.88
CA GLY A 213 12.56 12.46 8.19
C GLY A 213 13.26 13.80 7.93
N ARG A 214 14.58 13.84 8.11
CA ARG A 214 15.42 15.02 7.79
C ARG A 214 15.53 15.28 6.29
N ALA A 215 15.42 14.25 5.46
CA ALA A 215 15.43 14.41 4.00
C ALA A 215 14.12 15.04 3.45
N LEU A 216 13.06 15.11 4.26
CA LEU A 216 11.83 15.82 3.90
C LEU A 216 12.08 17.33 3.80
N PRO A 217 11.30 18.09 3.00
CA PRO A 217 11.47 19.53 2.88
C PRO A 217 11.47 20.20 4.27
N ALA A 218 12.52 20.99 4.54
CA ALA A 218 12.72 21.65 5.82
C ALA A 218 11.50 22.48 6.21
N ASN A 219 11.12 22.43 7.49
CA ASN A 219 9.96 23.15 8.04
C ASN A 219 8.60 22.80 7.40
N SER A 220 8.52 21.76 6.57
CA SER A 220 7.25 21.29 6.05
C SER A 220 6.40 20.62 7.14
N ALA A 221 5.09 20.66 6.95
CA ALA A 221 4.17 19.90 7.80
C ALA A 221 4.52 18.41 7.81
N ALA A 222 4.87 17.84 6.65
CA ALA A 222 5.26 16.44 6.52
C ALA A 222 6.48 16.09 7.40
N GLN A 223 7.53 16.91 7.36
CA GLN A 223 8.71 16.74 8.21
C GLN A 223 8.34 16.82 9.69
N ALA A 224 7.61 17.86 10.08
CA ALA A 224 7.17 18.06 11.46
C ALA A 224 6.39 16.86 11.99
N TYR A 225 5.39 16.39 11.23
CA TYR A 225 4.55 15.27 11.63
C TYR A 225 5.31 13.96 11.70
N PHE A 226 6.13 13.66 10.70
CA PHE A 226 6.89 12.42 10.67
C PHE A 226 7.87 12.35 11.84
N LEU A 227 8.72 13.38 12.00
CA LEU A 227 9.71 13.43 13.08
C LEU A 227 9.06 13.48 14.46
N SER A 228 7.88 14.09 14.60
CA SER A 228 7.12 14.07 15.85
C SER A 228 6.69 12.66 16.23
N ASN A 229 6.22 11.86 15.26
CA ASN A 229 5.84 10.47 15.53
C ASN A 229 7.07 9.60 15.85
N VAL A 230 8.20 9.84 15.15
CA VAL A 230 9.50 9.21 15.45
C VAL A 230 9.92 9.46 16.89
N ALA A 231 9.96 10.73 17.26
CA ALA A 231 10.38 11.16 18.59
C ALA A 231 9.42 10.66 19.69
N TYR A 232 8.10 10.72 19.47
CA TYR A 232 7.09 10.17 20.38
C TYR A 232 7.26 8.66 20.56
N GLY A 233 7.40 7.90 19.47
CA GLY A 233 7.52 6.44 19.51
C GLY A 233 8.75 6.00 20.29
N GLN A 234 9.90 6.63 20.02
CA GLN A 234 11.15 6.37 20.72
C GLN A 234 11.03 6.68 22.22
N ALA A 235 10.55 7.88 22.56
CA ALA A 235 10.34 8.29 23.94
C ALA A 235 9.36 7.40 24.71
N ASN A 236 8.28 6.97 24.07
CA ASN A 236 7.26 6.10 24.68
C ASN A 236 7.78 4.67 24.96
N GLN A 237 8.86 4.23 24.33
CA GLN A 237 9.56 2.99 24.68
C GLN A 237 10.52 3.16 25.88
N GLY A 238 10.54 4.33 26.53
CA GLY A 238 11.51 4.66 27.58
C GLY A 238 12.93 4.86 27.05
N LEU A 239 13.09 4.92 25.73
CA LEU A 239 14.34 5.32 25.11
C LEU A 239 14.32 6.85 25.10
N PHE A 240 15.03 7.49 26.03
CA PHE A 240 15.31 8.91 25.86
C PHE A 240 16.10 9.04 24.56
N PRO A 241 15.54 9.66 23.50
CA PRO A 241 16.25 9.75 22.24
C PRO A 241 17.55 10.49 22.50
N ASP A 242 18.60 10.16 21.75
CA ASP A 242 19.59 11.20 21.48
C ASP A 242 18.82 12.32 20.76
N ILE A 243 18.44 13.37 21.47
CA ILE A 243 17.68 14.50 20.91
C ILE A 243 18.62 15.57 20.36
N SER A 244 19.93 15.33 20.30
CA SER A 244 20.89 16.29 19.74
C SER A 244 20.54 16.68 18.30
N TRP A 245 19.90 15.77 17.55
CA TRP A 245 19.43 16.01 16.19
C TRP A 245 18.33 17.07 16.09
N LEU A 246 17.60 17.37 17.18
CA LEU A 246 16.64 18.48 17.24
C LEU A 246 17.36 19.83 17.11
N GLY A 247 18.61 19.90 17.60
CA GLY A 247 19.54 21.02 17.45
C GLY A 247 19.70 21.48 16.00
N ASP A 248 19.74 20.52 15.08
CA ASP A 248 19.96 20.72 13.66
C ASP A 248 18.68 21.12 12.90
N MET A 249 17.50 21.01 13.52
CA MET A 249 16.27 21.50 12.91
C MET A 249 16.23 23.03 12.92
N GLU A 250 15.77 23.62 11.82
CA GLU A 250 15.52 25.06 11.77
C GLU A 250 14.54 25.47 12.89
N PRO A 251 14.76 26.61 13.56
CA PRO A 251 13.81 27.15 14.53
C PRO A 251 12.42 27.36 13.89
N GLY A 252 11.37 27.07 14.66
CA GLY A 252 10.00 27.20 14.18
C GLY A 252 9.07 26.07 14.62
N VAL A 253 7.81 26.15 14.17
CA VAL A 253 6.69 25.29 14.62
C VAL A 253 6.99 23.80 14.46
N ALA A 254 7.72 23.41 13.41
CA ALA A 254 8.11 22.03 13.17
C ALA A 254 8.96 21.48 14.32
N ARG A 255 10.05 22.17 14.66
CA ARG A 255 10.96 21.78 15.75
C ARG A 255 10.23 21.73 17.08
N VAL A 256 9.40 22.73 17.41
CA VAL A 256 8.69 22.72 18.70
C VAL A 256 7.65 21.60 18.80
N ARG A 257 6.98 21.25 17.69
CA ARG A 257 6.08 20.09 17.63
C ARG A 257 6.81 18.78 17.91
N VAL A 258 8.01 18.59 17.34
CA VAL A 258 8.81 17.39 17.61
C VAL A 258 9.22 17.33 19.08
N ILE A 259 9.68 18.45 19.67
CA ILE A 259 10.04 18.52 21.09
C ILE A 259 8.84 18.17 21.98
N ALA A 260 7.66 18.71 21.69
CA ALA A 260 6.44 18.40 22.44
C ALA A 260 6.01 16.93 22.26
N ALA A 261 6.22 16.33 21.09
CA ALA A 261 5.95 14.91 20.87
C ALA A 261 6.91 14.01 21.67
N THR A 262 8.19 14.37 21.77
CA THR A 262 9.16 13.71 22.66
C THR A 262 8.70 13.79 24.11
N ALA A 263 8.35 15.00 24.58
CA ALA A 263 7.86 15.22 25.94
C ALA A 263 6.61 14.37 26.23
N LEU A 264 5.66 14.32 25.28
CA LEU A 264 4.47 13.48 25.39
C LEU A 264 4.82 11.99 25.53
N GLY A 265 5.77 11.48 24.75
CA GLY A 265 6.20 10.09 24.82
C GLY A 265 6.83 9.74 26.18
N LEU A 266 7.70 10.59 26.71
CA LEU A 266 8.33 10.38 28.01
C LEU A 266 7.31 10.42 29.15
N LEU A 267 6.39 11.38 29.14
CA LEU A 267 5.32 11.49 30.14
C LEU A 267 4.40 10.26 30.11
N ASN A 268 4.15 9.69 28.93
CA ASN A 268 3.39 8.45 28.81
C ASN A 268 4.17 7.26 29.36
N ALA A 269 5.47 7.15 29.04
CA ALA A 269 6.34 6.10 29.55
C ALA A 269 6.53 6.15 31.08
N SER A 270 6.52 7.34 31.68
CA SER A 270 6.59 7.54 33.13
C SER A 270 5.24 7.32 33.85
N GLY A 271 4.14 7.11 33.12
CA GLY A 271 2.79 6.97 33.67
C GLY A 271 2.10 8.29 34.03
N GLU A 272 2.68 9.43 33.66
CA GLU A 272 2.17 10.79 33.92
C GLU A 272 1.09 11.23 32.92
N THR A 273 0.07 10.37 32.75
CA THR A 273 -0.99 10.51 31.73
C THR A 273 -1.75 11.85 31.77
N SER A 274 -1.89 12.47 32.95
CA SER A 274 -2.52 13.79 33.11
C SER A 274 -1.68 14.92 32.50
N LEU A 275 -0.37 14.92 32.74
CA LEU A 275 0.56 15.87 32.13
C LEU A 275 0.70 15.59 30.63
N GLY A 276 0.77 14.32 30.22
CA GLY A 276 0.74 13.91 28.82
C GLY A 276 -0.50 14.45 28.09
N SER A 277 -1.68 14.34 28.70
CA SER A 277 -2.93 14.90 28.13
C SER A 277 -2.89 16.42 27.99
N GLN A 278 -2.16 17.14 28.87
CA GLN A 278 -1.96 18.59 28.73
C GLN A 278 -1.07 18.92 27.54
N VAL A 279 0.06 18.21 27.37
CA VAL A 279 0.93 18.34 26.20
C VAL A 279 0.17 18.03 24.91
N ARG A 280 -0.64 16.96 24.92
CA ARG A 280 -1.45 16.57 23.76
C ARG A 280 -2.42 17.67 23.33
N ARG A 281 -3.09 18.32 24.29
CA ARG A 281 -3.97 19.48 23.99
C ARG A 281 -3.22 20.65 23.35
N GLN A 282 -1.96 20.88 23.73
CA GLN A 282 -1.12 21.92 23.11
C GLN A 282 -0.70 21.53 21.69
N LEU A 283 -0.45 20.24 21.42
CA LEU A 283 -0.14 19.72 20.08
C LEU A 283 -1.33 19.76 19.11
N ASP A 284 -2.52 19.47 19.63
CA ASP A 284 -3.77 19.40 18.86
C ASP A 284 -4.46 20.77 18.71
N GLY A 285 -4.05 21.78 19.48
CA GLY A 285 -4.60 23.14 19.43
C GLY A 285 -4.09 23.98 18.25
N ASP A 286 -4.90 24.98 17.86
CA ASP A 286 -4.56 25.94 16.79
C ASP A 286 -3.39 26.87 17.17
N GLN A 287 -3.20 27.11 18.47
CA GLN A 287 -2.10 27.90 19.01
C GLN A 287 -1.19 26.99 19.84
N PHE A 288 0.05 26.83 19.37
CA PHE A 288 1.08 26.11 20.09
C PHE A 288 1.74 27.06 21.11
N ASP A 289 1.72 26.69 22.40
CA ASP A 289 2.32 27.45 23.52
C ASP A 289 3.59 26.74 24.06
N PRO A 290 4.80 27.12 23.61
CA PRO A 290 6.07 26.54 24.07
C PRO A 290 6.29 26.73 25.57
N ASP A 291 5.87 27.87 26.14
CA ASP A 291 5.96 28.13 27.58
C ASP A 291 5.00 27.25 28.39
N GLY A 292 3.85 26.91 27.80
CA GLY A 292 2.94 25.90 28.29
C GLY A 292 3.61 24.53 28.43
N ILE A 293 4.31 24.07 27.39
CA ILE A 293 5.06 22.80 27.43
C ILE A 293 6.19 22.86 28.47
N ALA A 294 6.95 23.97 28.53
CA ALA A 294 8.01 24.13 29.52
C ALA A 294 7.49 24.10 30.96
N ARG A 295 6.32 24.70 31.24
CA ARG A 295 5.65 24.61 32.55
C ARG A 295 5.26 23.17 32.89
N ILE A 296 4.70 22.41 31.94
CA ILE A 296 4.33 21.01 32.13
C ILE A 296 5.56 20.16 32.46
N LEU A 297 6.66 20.34 31.72
CA LEU A 297 7.91 19.61 31.96
C LEU A 297 8.52 19.92 33.33
N ARG A 298 8.43 21.16 33.82
CA ARG A 298 8.91 21.50 35.18
C ARG A 298 8.08 20.84 36.28
N GLN A 299 6.83 20.50 36.00
CA GLN A 299 5.92 19.83 36.94
C GLN A 299 6.05 18.31 36.92
N SER A 300 6.74 17.74 35.93
CA SER A 300 6.85 16.29 35.77
C SER A 300 7.91 15.68 36.69
N SER A 301 7.74 14.38 36.93
CA SER A 301 8.66 13.51 37.66
C SER A 301 9.75 12.93 36.75
N LEU A 302 9.83 13.35 35.48
CA LEU A 302 10.91 12.97 34.58
C LEU A 302 12.28 13.28 35.19
N PRO A 303 13.33 12.50 34.86
CA PRO A 303 14.69 12.76 35.30
C PRO A 303 15.15 14.20 35.00
N ASP A 304 15.91 14.81 35.91
CA ASP A 304 16.34 16.21 35.77
C ASP A 304 17.17 16.46 34.51
N ALA A 305 17.98 15.46 34.08
CA ALA A 305 18.74 15.53 32.84
C ALA A 305 17.83 15.62 31.59
N GLU A 306 16.77 14.81 31.54
CA GLU A 306 15.81 14.79 30.43
C GLU A 306 15.01 16.09 30.37
N LYS A 307 14.55 16.58 31.54
CA LYS A 307 13.88 17.89 31.65
C LYS A 307 14.79 19.01 31.19
N ALA A 308 16.04 19.05 31.65
CA ALA A 308 17.00 20.09 31.28
C ALA A 308 17.28 20.09 29.77
N ALA A 309 17.43 18.92 29.17
CA ALA A 309 17.66 18.79 27.73
C ALA A 309 16.45 19.29 26.92
N LEU A 310 15.23 18.85 27.25
CA LEU A 310 14.01 19.32 26.58
C LEU A 310 13.76 20.83 26.78
N LEU A 311 14.00 21.36 27.99
CA LEU A 311 13.85 22.79 28.26
C LEU A 311 14.86 23.63 27.47
N THR A 312 16.08 23.13 27.30
CA THR A 312 17.10 23.76 26.44
C THR A 312 16.65 23.80 24.99
N GLU A 313 16.13 22.68 24.47
CA GLU A 313 15.61 22.61 23.10
C GLU A 313 14.40 23.52 22.89
N ILE A 314 13.48 23.63 23.86
CA ILE A 314 12.35 24.58 23.78
C ILE A 314 12.86 26.00 23.67
N ALA A 315 13.86 26.38 24.49
CA ALA A 315 14.42 27.73 24.46
C ALA A 315 15.15 28.06 23.15
N GLY A 316 15.78 27.07 22.51
CA GLY A 316 16.47 27.24 21.23
C GLY A 316 15.56 27.16 19.99
N ALA A 317 14.33 26.66 20.14
CA ALA A 317 13.37 26.53 19.05
C ALA A 317 12.45 27.75 18.88
N LEU A 318 12.46 28.67 19.86
CA LEU A 318 11.80 29.98 19.86
C LEU A 318 12.65 31.03 19.10
#